data_AF-A0A5D2WKC8-F1
#
_entry.id   AF-A0A5D2WKC8-F1
#
_cell.length_a   1.000
_cell.length_b   1.000
_cell.length_c   1.000
_cell.angle_alpha   90.00
_cell.angle_beta   90.00
_cell.angle_gamma   90.00
#
_symmetry.space_group_name_H-M   'P 1'
#
loop_
_entity.id
_entity.type
_entity.pdbx_description
1 polymer ?
#
loop_
_entity_poly.entity_id
_entity_poly.type
_entity_poly.pdbx_seq_one_letter_code
_entity_poly.pdbx_strand_id
1 'polypeptide(L)'
;MSRKKIKLDYITNDSARRTTYKKRSKGQVKKRRYVWPSLEDARRLLYEFKKLPISKQNNKMLNQESFLEKSLAKDTQQLWKLHEENYRKELNKVMLESLNGNGILQSLNTMDLNEVGPLVKQNLTDIDDRVRVLTKAH
;
A
#
# COMPACT_ATOMS: atom_id res chain seq x y z
N MET A 1 17.91 -23.52 -15.61
CA MET A 1 17.24 -22.26 -15.19
C MET A 1 16.01 -22.60 -14.37
N SER A 2 16.09 -22.44 -13.04
CA SER A 2 14.99 -22.73 -12.11
C SER A 2 13.84 -21.76 -12.33
N ARG A 3 12.61 -22.25 -12.41
CA ARG A 3 11.43 -21.40 -12.64
C ARG A 3 11.17 -20.56 -11.38
N LYS A 4 11.22 -19.23 -11.49
CA LYS A 4 10.89 -18.32 -10.38
C LYS A 4 9.39 -18.36 -10.09
N LYS A 5 9.00 -18.49 -8.82
CA LYS A 5 7.60 -18.42 -8.38
C LYS A 5 7.06 -17.01 -8.64
N ILE A 6 5.92 -16.91 -9.29
CA ILE A 6 5.28 -15.63 -9.64
C ILE A 6 4.17 -15.34 -8.62
N LYS A 7 4.07 -14.09 -8.17
CA LYS A 7 2.97 -13.59 -7.31
C LYS A 7 1.68 -13.44 -8.14
N LEU A 8 0.53 -13.83 -7.58
CA LEU A 8 -0.77 -13.79 -8.26
C LEU A 8 -1.39 -12.38 -8.23
N ASP A 9 -0.73 -11.43 -8.90
CA ASP A 9 -1.18 -10.03 -9.03
C ASP A 9 -1.36 -9.65 -10.51
N TYR A 10 -1.94 -8.47 -10.77
CA TYR A 10 -2.06 -7.94 -12.13
C TYR A 10 -0.67 -7.67 -12.74
N ILE A 11 -0.43 -8.18 -13.96
CA ILE A 11 0.82 -7.95 -14.69
C ILE A 11 0.71 -6.58 -15.39
N THR A 12 1.47 -5.60 -14.92
CA THR A 12 1.48 -4.22 -15.46
C THR A 12 2.00 -4.17 -16.90
N ASN A 13 3.12 -4.85 -17.18
CA ASN A 13 3.72 -4.92 -18.52
C ASN A 13 2.77 -5.63 -19.52
N ASP A 14 2.33 -4.89 -20.55
CA ASP A 14 1.33 -5.36 -21.52
C ASP A 14 1.83 -6.56 -22.37
N SER A 15 3.08 -6.52 -22.85
CA SER A 15 3.66 -7.63 -23.63
C SER A 15 3.76 -8.91 -22.79
N ALA A 16 4.24 -8.80 -21.55
CA ALA A 16 4.33 -9.92 -20.62
C ALA A 16 2.93 -10.48 -20.26
N ARG A 17 1.93 -9.59 -20.07
CA ARG A 17 0.54 -9.97 -19.79
C ARG A 17 -0.07 -10.74 -20.96
N ARG A 18 0.03 -10.23 -22.19
CA ARG A 18 -0.52 -10.86 -23.40
C ARG A 18 0.09 -12.24 -23.66
N THR A 19 1.41 -12.35 -23.56
CA THR A 19 2.13 -13.62 -23.77
C THR A 19 1.77 -14.64 -22.68
N THR A 20 1.66 -14.20 -21.42
CA THR A 20 1.23 -15.05 -20.29
C THR A 20 -0.21 -15.52 -20.46
N TYR A 21 -1.13 -14.65 -20.86
CA TYR A 21 -2.54 -14.98 -21.11
C TYR A 21 -2.66 -16.09 -22.17
N LYS A 22 -2.01 -15.92 -23.33
CA LYS A 22 -2.01 -16.93 -24.41
C LYS A 22 -1.48 -18.28 -23.92
N LYS A 23 -0.34 -18.29 -23.22
CA LYS A 23 0.28 -19.52 -22.69
C LYS A 23 -0.62 -20.21 -21.66
N ARG A 24 -1.20 -19.46 -20.71
CA ARG A 24 -2.05 -20.01 -19.64
C ARG A 24 -3.38 -20.53 -20.19
N SER A 25 -4.03 -19.80 -21.09
CA SER A 25 -5.28 -20.23 -21.73
C SER A 25 -5.09 -21.54 -22.49
N LYS A 26 -4.04 -21.63 -23.31
CA LYS A 26 -3.68 -22.88 -24.01
C LYS A 26 -3.38 -24.02 -23.02
N GLY A 27 -2.68 -23.72 -21.92
CA GLY A 27 -2.40 -24.69 -20.86
C GLY A 27 -3.65 -25.20 -20.15
N GLN A 28 -4.64 -24.33 -19.93
CA GLN A 28 -5.92 -24.71 -19.32
C GLN A 28 -6.74 -25.61 -20.24
N VAL A 29 -6.82 -25.28 -21.54
CA VAL A 29 -7.51 -26.12 -22.53
C VAL A 29 -6.87 -27.51 -22.58
N LYS A 30 -5.54 -27.59 -22.61
CA LYS A 30 -4.81 -28.88 -22.59
C LYS A 30 -5.04 -29.71 -21.33
N LYS A 31 -5.34 -29.08 -20.18
CA LYS A 31 -5.54 -29.77 -18.90
C LYS A 31 -6.98 -30.27 -18.69
N ARG A 32 -7.95 -29.86 -19.52
CA ARG A 32 -9.33 -30.34 -19.39
C ARG A 32 -9.46 -31.73 -20.03
N ARG A 33 -9.96 -32.70 -19.24
CA ARG A 33 -10.30 -34.06 -19.71
C ARG A 33 -11.67 -34.14 -20.40
N TYR A 34 -12.56 -33.21 -20.09
CA TYR A 34 -13.92 -33.15 -20.62
C TYR A 34 -14.31 -31.67 -20.87
N VAL A 35 -15.10 -31.44 -21.92
CA VAL A 35 -15.62 -30.11 -22.26
C VAL A 35 -16.86 -29.87 -21.39
N TRP A 36 -16.64 -29.31 -20.20
CA TRP A 36 -17.70 -28.83 -19.31
C TRP A 36 -17.59 -27.31 -19.13
N PRO A 37 -18.70 -26.57 -19.27
CA PRO A 37 -20.03 -27.01 -19.73
C PRO A 37 -20.06 -27.33 -21.23
N SER A 38 -21.15 -27.92 -21.73
CA SER A 38 -21.44 -27.95 -23.17
C SER A 38 -21.56 -26.51 -23.71
N LEU A 39 -21.46 -26.30 -25.03
CA LEU A 39 -21.60 -24.96 -25.60
C LEU A 39 -22.97 -24.34 -25.28
N GLU A 40 -24.02 -25.14 -25.30
CA GLU A 40 -25.39 -24.72 -24.98
C GLU A 40 -25.54 -24.41 -23.49
N ASP A 41 -25.04 -25.27 -22.61
CA ASP A 41 -25.05 -25.02 -21.17
C ASP A 41 -24.24 -23.78 -20.82
N ALA A 42 -23.07 -23.58 -21.46
CA ALA A 42 -22.25 -22.40 -21.26
C ALA A 42 -22.98 -21.12 -21.70
N ARG A 43 -23.69 -21.16 -22.84
CA ARG A 43 -24.53 -20.04 -23.30
C ARG A 43 -25.67 -19.75 -22.33
N ARG A 44 -26.38 -20.79 -21.86
CA ARG A 44 -27.46 -20.67 -20.86
C ARG A 44 -26.93 -20.07 -19.56
N LEU A 45 -25.82 -20.58 -19.03
CA LEU A 45 -25.22 -20.09 -17.80
C LEU A 45 -24.73 -18.64 -17.93
N LEU A 46 -24.15 -18.27 -19.08
CA LEU A 46 -23.75 -16.88 -19.34
C LEU A 46 -24.96 -15.95 -19.42
N TYR A 47 -26.06 -16.40 -20.03
CA TYR A 47 -27.30 -15.63 -20.09
C TYR A 47 -27.90 -15.42 -18.70
N GLU A 48 -28.03 -16.47 -17.89
CA GLU A 48 -28.50 -16.38 -16.50
C GLU A 48 -27.57 -15.51 -15.64
N PHE A 49 -26.26 -15.65 -15.80
CA PHE A 49 -25.29 -14.80 -15.10
C PHE A 49 -25.48 -13.32 -15.42
N LYS A 50 -25.68 -12.97 -16.70
CA LYS A 50 -25.89 -11.58 -17.13
C LYS A 50 -27.20 -10.96 -16.61
N LYS A 51 -28.18 -11.78 -16.23
CA LYS A 51 -29.43 -11.32 -15.60
C LYS A 51 -29.28 -10.98 -14.12
N LEU A 52 -28.23 -11.45 -13.46
CA LEU A 52 -28.02 -11.18 -12.05
C LEU A 52 -27.68 -9.70 -11.82
N PRO A 53 -27.98 -9.13 -10.64
CA PRO A 53 -27.50 -7.80 -10.27
C PRO A 53 -25.97 -7.71 -10.33
N ILE A 54 -25.44 -6.53 -10.66
CA ILE A 54 -23.99 -6.27 -10.80
C ILE A 54 -23.23 -6.67 -9.53
N SER A 55 -23.81 -6.46 -8.35
CA SER A 55 -23.23 -6.84 -7.05
C SER A 55 -23.04 -8.36 -6.89
N LYS A 56 -23.90 -9.17 -7.53
CA LYS A 56 -23.79 -10.64 -7.54
C LYS A 56 -22.86 -11.12 -8.64
N GLN A 57 -22.89 -10.49 -9.82
CA GLN A 57 -21.97 -10.80 -10.92
C GLN A 57 -20.50 -10.58 -10.52
N ASN A 58 -20.23 -9.47 -9.84
CA ASN A 58 -18.87 -9.07 -9.47
C ASN A 58 -18.47 -9.55 -8.06
N ASN A 59 -19.25 -10.43 -7.44
CA ASN A 59 -18.95 -10.92 -6.10
C ASN A 59 -17.59 -11.63 -6.09
N LYS A 60 -16.63 -11.07 -5.35
CA LYS A 60 -15.23 -11.51 -5.29
C LYS A 60 -14.43 -11.38 -6.60
N MET A 61 -14.97 -10.71 -7.62
CA MET A 61 -14.22 -10.42 -8.85
C MET A 61 -13.36 -9.17 -8.64
N LEU A 62 -12.05 -9.30 -8.85
CA LEU A 62 -11.15 -8.15 -8.95
C LEU A 62 -11.49 -7.41 -10.25
N ASN A 63 -12.28 -6.35 -10.15
CA ASN A 63 -12.48 -5.43 -11.26
C ASN A 63 -11.29 -4.44 -11.33
N GLN A 64 -11.03 -3.90 -12.53
CA GLN A 64 -9.90 -3.00 -12.74
C GLN A 64 -10.00 -1.73 -11.89
N GLU A 65 -11.21 -1.21 -11.70
CA GLU A 65 -11.50 -0.01 -10.91
C GLU A 65 -11.13 -0.20 -9.43
N SER A 66 -11.67 -1.21 -8.75
CA SER A 66 -11.34 -1.56 -7.36
C SER A 66 -9.89 -1.93 -7.16
N PHE A 67 -9.22 -2.48 -8.18
CA PHE A 67 -7.77 -2.68 -8.13
C PHE A 67 -7.03 -1.33 -8.14
N LEU A 68 -7.42 -0.42 -9.05
CA LEU A 68 -6.84 0.92 -9.13
C LEU A 68 -7.12 1.74 -7.87
N GLU A 69 -8.34 1.71 -7.34
CA GLU A 69 -8.70 2.36 -6.07
C GLU A 69 -7.84 1.84 -4.91
N LYS A 70 -7.68 0.52 -4.79
CA LYS A 70 -6.82 -0.08 -3.76
C LYS A 70 -5.35 0.26 -3.96
N SER A 71 -4.87 0.37 -5.20
CA SER A 71 -3.50 0.79 -5.48
C SER A 71 -3.30 2.25 -5.12
N LEU A 72 -4.19 3.12 -5.58
CA LEU A 72 -4.17 4.55 -5.28
C LEU A 72 -4.20 4.79 -3.76
N ALA A 73 -5.10 4.11 -3.03
CA ALA A 73 -5.19 4.21 -1.58
C ALA A 73 -3.90 3.78 -0.87
N LYS A 74 -3.19 2.78 -1.40
CA LYS A 74 -1.88 2.37 -0.85
C LYS A 74 -0.79 3.39 -1.16
N ASP A 75 -0.76 3.89 -2.39
CA ASP A 75 0.24 4.86 -2.83
C ASP A 75 0.06 6.20 -2.09
N THR A 76 -1.18 6.65 -1.89
CA THR A 76 -1.48 7.84 -1.07
C THR A 76 -1.12 7.64 0.39
N GLN A 77 -1.38 6.46 0.96
CA GLN A 77 -0.96 6.14 2.33
C GLN A 77 0.58 6.15 2.47
N GLN A 78 1.30 5.62 1.48
CA GLN A 78 2.76 5.65 1.47
C GLN A 78 3.30 7.08 1.34
N LEU A 79 2.72 7.90 0.48
CA LEU A 79 3.07 9.30 0.33
C LEU A 79 2.87 10.06 1.64
N TRP A 80 1.73 9.85 2.31
CA TRP A 80 1.45 10.49 3.60
C TRP A 80 2.48 10.09 4.67
N LYS A 81 2.84 8.81 4.76
CA LYS A 81 3.90 8.35 5.68
C LYS A 81 5.25 8.98 5.39
N LEU A 82 5.63 9.09 4.12
CA LEU A 82 6.89 9.73 3.72
C LEU A 82 6.88 11.23 4.03
N HIS A 83 5.76 11.91 3.78
CA HIS A 83 5.61 13.32 4.13
C HIS A 83 5.79 13.53 5.63
N GLU A 84 5.10 12.73 6.45
CA GLU A 84 5.19 12.78 7.90
C GLU A 84 6.61 12.49 8.40
N GLU A 85 7.27 11.47 7.86
CA GLU A 85 8.64 11.13 8.24
C GLU A 85 9.63 12.24 7.86
N ASN A 86 9.49 12.83 6.68
CA ASN A 86 10.34 13.94 6.24
C ASN A 86 10.10 15.18 7.11
N TYR A 87 8.85 15.51 7.39
CA TYR A 87 8.49 16.65 8.23
C TYR A 87 9.08 16.51 9.64
N ARG A 88 8.96 15.32 10.24
CA ARG A 88 9.60 15.02 11.54
C ARG A 88 11.13 15.14 11.50
N LYS A 89 11.79 14.78 10.40
CA LYS A 89 13.25 14.93 10.26
C LYS A 89 13.66 16.40 10.18
N GLU A 90 12.94 17.20 9.39
CA GLU A 90 13.19 18.65 9.29
C GLU A 90 12.97 19.35 10.65
N LEU A 91 11.88 19.03 11.35
CA LEU A 91 11.62 19.60 12.68
C LEU A 91 12.71 19.23 13.69
N ASN A 92 13.15 17.97 13.73
CA ASN A 92 14.25 17.57 14.61
C ASN A 92 15.55 18.29 14.29
N LYS A 93 15.84 18.51 12.99
CA LYS A 93 17.02 19.26 12.56
C LYS A 93 16.96 20.70 13.06
N VAL A 94 15.84 21.40 12.85
CA VAL A 94 15.66 22.78 13.32
C VAL A 94 15.73 22.87 14.85
N MET A 95 15.14 21.90 15.57
CA MET A 95 15.23 21.83 17.03
C MET A 95 16.68 21.72 17.49
N LEU A 96 17.47 20.82 16.89
CA LEU A 96 18.88 20.63 17.24
C LEU A 96 19.74 21.85 16.90
N GLU A 97 19.53 22.48 15.74
CA GLU A 97 20.24 23.71 15.37
C GLU A 97 19.92 24.86 16.34
N SER A 98 18.67 24.96 16.79
CA SER A 98 18.25 25.94 17.79
C SER A 98 18.92 25.73 19.15
N LEU A 99 19.09 24.47 19.58
CA LEU A 99 19.81 24.14 20.81
C LEU A 99 21.30 24.49 20.75
N ASN A 100 21.90 24.48 19.55
CA ASN A 100 23.28 24.90 19.32
C ASN A 100 23.47 26.43 19.30
N GLY A 101 22.41 27.21 19.60
CA GLY A 101 22.47 28.67 19.64
C GLY A 101 22.25 29.36 18.28
N ASN A 102 22.01 28.60 17.21
CA ASN A 102 21.58 29.15 15.93
C ASN A 102 20.07 29.39 16.02
N GLY A 103 19.65 30.58 16.42
CA GLY A 103 18.24 30.93 16.63
C GLY A 103 17.38 30.87 15.36
N ILE A 104 16.91 29.68 14.97
CA ILE A 104 16.12 29.42 13.75
C ILE A 104 14.60 29.42 14.02
N LEU A 105 14.17 29.43 15.29
CA LEU A 105 12.74 29.46 15.67
C LEU A 105 11.94 30.61 15.04
N GLN A 106 12.61 31.69 14.61
CA GLN A 106 12.01 32.84 13.93
C GLN A 106 11.62 32.55 12.46
N SER A 107 12.16 31.49 11.85
CA SER A 107 11.86 31.07 10.48
C SER A 107 10.70 30.07 10.38
N LEU A 108 10.28 29.50 11.52
CA LEU A 108 9.18 28.54 11.59
C LEU A 108 7.83 29.26 11.56
N ASN A 109 6.87 28.72 10.81
CA ASN A 109 5.52 29.27 10.79
C ASN A 109 4.72 28.82 12.04
N THR A 110 3.52 29.38 12.24
CA THR A 110 2.67 29.07 13.40
C THR A 110 2.21 27.60 13.46
N MET A 111 2.13 26.91 12.33
CA MET A 111 1.82 25.48 12.24
C MET A 111 3.02 24.64 12.71
N ASP A 112 4.23 25.01 12.27
CA ASP A 112 5.47 24.35 12.70
C ASP A 112 5.71 24.50 14.21
N LEU A 113 5.42 25.68 14.78
CA LEU A 113 5.55 25.93 16.22
C LEU A 113 4.56 25.09 17.06
N ASN A 114 3.34 24.84 16.56
CA ASN A 114 2.36 23.98 17.25
C ASN A 114 2.79 22.50 17.28
N GLU A 115 3.60 22.06 16.32
CA GLU A 115 4.11 20.69 16.20
C GLU A 115 5.42 20.48 17.00
N VAL A 116 6.24 21.52 17.16
CA VAL A 116 7.47 21.48 17.98
C VAL A 116 7.16 21.22 19.45
N GLY A 117 6.08 21.79 19.99
CA GLY A 117 5.69 21.60 21.39
C GLY A 117 5.51 20.13 21.80
N PRO A 118 4.67 19.35 21.09
CA PRO A 118 4.53 17.91 21.30
C PRO A 118 5.85 17.12 21.15
N LEU A 119 6.69 17.44 20.16
CA LEU A 119 7.98 16.78 19.94
C LEU A 119 8.95 17.00 21.11
N VAL A 120 9.05 18.24 21.60
CA VAL A 120 9.87 18.57 22.78
C VAL A 120 9.35 17.79 23.99
N LYS A 121 8.03 17.74 24.19
CA LYS A 121 7.41 16.99 25.28
C LYS A 121 7.72 15.48 25.20
N GLN A 122 7.64 14.89 24.01
CA GLN A 122 7.99 13.47 23.81
C GLN A 122 9.48 13.22 24.10
N ASN A 123 10.38 14.08 23.59
CA ASN A 123 11.82 13.95 23.86
C ASN A 123 12.14 14.08 25.36
N LEU A 124 11.48 14.99 26.08
CA LEU A 124 11.63 15.11 27.53
C LEU A 124 11.14 13.84 28.24
N THR A 125 10.06 13.24 27.76
CA THR A 125 9.52 11.98 28.31
C THR A 125 10.49 10.82 28.08
N ASP A 126 11.00 10.67 26.84
CA ASP A 126 12.01 9.65 26.50
C ASP A 126 13.31 9.81 27.32
N ILE A 127 13.75 11.04 27.57
CA ILE A 127 14.91 11.32 28.42
C ILE A 127 14.62 10.90 29.87
N ASP A 128 13.47 11.30 30.42
CA ASP A 128 13.08 10.94 31.77
C ASP A 128 12.97 9.42 31.96
N ASP A 129 12.36 8.72 31.01
CA ASP A 129 12.27 7.26 31.00
C ASP A 129 13.66 6.60 30.94
N ARG A 130 14.56 7.10 30.09
CA ARG A 130 15.96 6.62 30.04
C ARG A 130 16.69 6.86 31.36
N VAL A 131 16.52 8.03 31.98
CA VAL A 131 17.11 8.35 33.28
C VAL A 131 16.58 7.40 34.36
N ARG A 132 15.27 7.12 34.40
CA ARG A 132 14.65 6.15 35.32
C ARG A 132 15.19 4.74 35.14
N VAL A 133 15.36 4.28 33.91
CA VAL A 133 15.93 2.96 33.61
C VAL A 133 17.38 2.87 34.09
N LEU A 134 18.19 3.89 33.83
CA LEU A 134 19.59 3.92 34.22
C LEU A 134 19.78 4.06 35.74
N THR A 135 18.90 4.77 36.44
CA THR A 135 18.97 4.97 37.90
C THR A 135 18.40 3.81 38.71
N LYS A 136 17.51 2.98 38.14
CA LYS A 136 17.03 1.73 38.77
C LYS A 136 17.93 0.51 38.56
N ALA A 137 18.95 0.62 37.72
CA ALA A 137 19.91 -0.46 37.43
C ALA A 137 21.08 -0.54 38.43
N HIS A 138 21.05 0.28 39.50
CA HIS A 138 21.95 0.27 40.65
C HIS A 138 21.17 0.04 41.94
#